data_AF-A0A449AJ36-F1
#
_entry.id   AF-A0A449AJ36-F1
#
_cell.length_a   1.000
_cell.length_b   1.000
_cell.length_c   1.000
_cell.angle_alpha   90.00
_cell.angle_beta   90.00
_cell.angle_gamma   90.00
#
_symmetry.space_group_name_H-M   'P 1'
#
loop_
_entity.id
_entity.type
_entity.pdbx_description
1 polymer ?
#
loop_
_entity_poly.entity_id
_entity_poly.type
_entity_poly.pdbx_seq_one_letter_code
_entity_poly.pdbx_strand_id
1 'polypeptide(L)'
;MRHLKTEEWVKIFNAYDNFKNRKISKFEFEQISFSIRQNYWNKGSLKRMLRKRKMYHLNMNIQSKTGKASKKGKGVGRKKRKALDYTWIDTLKDDEKDAVIKYYYRIFSENNIDADIKNIKEIEKLSSSNKAKILLIAKSTYYEKLKVKKIEKQKYIKHEEVIRQSFMDNKMRYGRRRLSKYLFLTYNIKVNPRTLENYMKRLNLFTFVRRKKRQKNTKILMLSLRIWFKEIIIQRIIQFTQLM
;
A
#
# COMPACT_ATOMS: atom_id res chain seq x y z
N MET A 1 0.59 -8.34 -30.24
CA MET A 1 2.08 -8.32 -30.27
C MET A 1 2.54 -9.71 -30.72
N ARG A 2 3.20 -9.81 -31.88
CA ARG A 2 3.67 -11.09 -32.44
C ARG A 2 4.51 -11.85 -31.40
N HIS A 3 4.31 -13.17 -31.33
CA HIS A 3 5.11 -14.04 -30.48
C HIS A 3 6.47 -14.25 -31.14
N LEU A 4 7.50 -13.59 -30.58
CA LEU A 4 8.86 -13.72 -31.08
C LEU A 4 9.50 -15.05 -30.65
N LYS A 5 10.24 -15.66 -31.58
CA LYS A 5 11.11 -16.83 -31.35
C LYS A 5 12.30 -16.45 -30.45
N THR A 6 12.97 -17.45 -29.89
CA THR A 6 14.15 -17.25 -29.02
C THR A 6 15.26 -16.48 -29.75
N GLU A 7 15.55 -16.84 -31.00
CA GLU A 7 16.56 -16.17 -31.83
C GLU A 7 16.23 -14.69 -32.08
N GLU A 8 14.96 -14.40 -32.40
CA GLU A 8 14.48 -13.03 -32.59
C GLU A 8 14.64 -12.19 -31.31
N TRP A 9 14.39 -12.78 -30.13
CA TRP A 9 14.64 -12.13 -28.85
C TRP A 9 16.12 -11.84 -28.62
N VAL A 10 17.01 -12.79 -28.93
CA VAL A 10 18.46 -12.63 -28.77
C VAL A 10 18.97 -11.49 -29.66
N LYS A 11 18.52 -11.40 -30.91
CA LYS A 11 18.85 -10.28 -31.81
C LYS A 11 18.45 -8.92 -31.22
N ILE A 12 17.25 -8.82 -30.65
CA ILE A 12 16.78 -7.59 -30.00
C ILE A 12 17.61 -7.26 -28.75
N PHE A 13 17.99 -8.26 -27.95
CA PHE A 13 18.81 -8.04 -26.75
C PHE A 13 20.20 -7.53 -27.11
N ASN A 14 20.84 -8.13 -28.12
CA ASN A 14 22.16 -7.70 -28.59
C ASN A 14 22.11 -6.28 -29.15
N ALA A 15 21.08 -5.94 -29.94
CA ALA A 15 20.87 -4.57 -30.43
C ALA A 15 20.68 -3.58 -29.27
N TYR A 16 19.90 -3.95 -28.26
CA TYR A 16 19.72 -3.10 -27.07
C TYR A 16 21.02 -2.91 -26.27
N ASP A 17 21.86 -3.94 -26.21
CA ASP A 17 23.16 -3.87 -25.51
C ASP A 17 24.16 -3.00 -26.25
N ASN A 18 24.19 -3.10 -27.58
CA ASN A 18 24.95 -2.18 -28.42
C ASN A 18 24.47 -0.74 -28.27
N PHE A 19 23.16 -0.51 -28.20
CA PHE A 19 22.60 0.82 -27.95
C PHE A 19 23.02 1.36 -26.56
N LYS A 20 22.91 0.53 -25.52
CA LYS A 20 23.30 0.92 -24.16
C LYS A 20 24.80 1.23 -24.05
N ASN A 21 25.63 0.49 -24.78
CA ASN A 21 27.07 0.69 -24.87
C ASN A 21 27.47 1.78 -25.87
N ARG A 22 26.51 2.55 -26.40
CA ARG A 22 26.71 3.64 -27.37
C ARG A 22 27.41 3.22 -28.68
N LYS A 23 27.35 1.93 -29.03
CA LYS A 23 27.86 1.40 -30.31
C LYS A 23 26.90 1.67 -31.47
N ILE A 24 25.61 1.78 -31.17
CA ILE A 24 24.56 2.17 -32.13
C ILE A 24 23.69 3.25 -31.52
N SER A 25 23.08 4.06 -32.36
CA SER A 25 22.12 5.09 -32.00
C SER A 25 20.78 4.48 -31.54
N LYS A 26 19.98 5.31 -30.86
CA LYS A 26 18.61 4.94 -30.46
C LYS A 26 17.74 4.61 -31.68
N PHE A 27 17.90 5.38 -32.76
CA PHE A 27 17.15 5.21 -34.00
C PHE A 27 17.46 3.86 -34.65
N GLU A 28 18.75 3.49 -34.75
CA GLU A 28 19.16 2.19 -35.30
C GLU A 28 18.61 1.02 -34.48
N PHE A 29 18.63 1.12 -33.15
CA PHE A 29 17.98 0.12 -32.29
C PHE A 29 16.48 0.01 -32.59
N GLU A 30 15.78 1.14 -32.74
CA GLU A 30 14.35 1.15 -33.04
C GLU A 30 14.07 0.48 -34.40
N GLN A 31 14.86 0.78 -35.44
CA GLN A 31 14.75 0.15 -36.76
C GLN A 31 14.97 -1.37 -36.73
N ILE A 32 16.06 -1.83 -36.08
CA ILE A 32 16.35 -3.27 -35.93
C ILE A 32 15.21 -3.96 -35.16
N SER A 33 14.71 -3.31 -34.11
CA SER A 33 13.62 -3.89 -33.33
C SER A 33 12.29 -3.90 -34.10
N PHE A 34 12.05 -2.90 -34.95
CA PHE A 34 10.86 -2.78 -35.77
C PHE A 34 10.85 -3.83 -36.88
N SER A 35 11.96 -4.07 -37.57
CA SER A 35 12.04 -5.11 -38.61
C SER A 35 11.71 -6.51 -38.08
N ILE A 36 12.09 -6.79 -36.83
CA ILE A 36 11.81 -8.08 -36.16
C ILE A 36 10.36 -8.12 -35.63
N ARG A 37 9.90 -7.06 -34.98
CA ARG A 37 8.60 -7.04 -34.28
C ARG A 37 7.42 -6.61 -35.14
N GLN A 38 7.68 -5.93 -36.25
CA GLN A 38 6.72 -5.23 -37.10
C GLN A 38 5.84 -4.24 -36.31
N ASN A 39 6.40 -3.66 -35.24
CA ASN A 39 5.70 -2.69 -34.38
C ASN A 39 6.68 -1.94 -33.47
N TYR A 40 6.42 -0.66 -33.23
CA TYR A 40 7.19 0.18 -32.31
C TYR A 40 7.09 -0.27 -30.84
N TRP A 41 7.96 0.27 -30.01
CA TRP A 41 7.94 0.05 -28.57
C TRP A 41 6.96 1.00 -27.89
N ASN A 42 5.95 0.44 -27.23
CA ASN A 42 5.19 1.17 -26.21
C ASN A 42 5.78 0.89 -24.81
N LYS A 43 5.45 1.73 -23.82
CA LYS A 43 6.00 1.62 -22.44
C LYS A 43 5.87 0.23 -21.84
N GLY A 44 4.75 -0.46 -22.08
CA GLY A 44 4.49 -1.81 -21.58
C GLY A 44 5.34 -2.89 -22.26
N SER A 45 5.42 -2.85 -23.59
CA SER A 45 6.20 -3.80 -24.39
C SER A 45 7.70 -3.65 -24.15
N LEU A 46 8.20 -2.42 -24.00
CA LEU A 46 9.59 -2.16 -23.64
C LEU A 46 9.92 -2.74 -22.27
N LYS A 47 9.07 -2.49 -21.26
CA LYS A 47 9.22 -3.08 -19.92
C LYS A 47 9.23 -4.61 -19.96
N ARG A 48 8.40 -5.22 -20.81
CA ARG A 48 8.38 -6.68 -21.01
C ARG A 48 9.68 -7.20 -21.65
N MET A 49 10.20 -6.49 -22.66
CA MET A 49 11.49 -6.80 -23.29
C MET A 49 12.63 -6.76 -22.28
N LEU A 50 12.72 -5.69 -21.47
CA LEU A 50 13.75 -5.55 -20.44
C LEU A 50 13.70 -6.67 -19.39
N ARG A 51 12.49 -7.09 -18.99
CA ARG A 51 12.32 -8.24 -18.08
C ARG A 51 12.81 -9.54 -18.71
N LYS A 52 12.47 -9.80 -19.97
CA LYS A 52 12.95 -10.99 -20.70
C LYS A 52 14.46 -10.96 -20.89
N ARG A 53 15.04 -9.80 -21.19
CA ARG A 53 16.50 -9.60 -21.27
C ARG A 53 17.17 -9.93 -19.94
N LYS A 54 16.63 -9.47 -18.81
CA LYS A 54 17.15 -9.80 -17.47
C LYS A 54 17.13 -11.32 -17.22
N MET A 55 16.05 -12.00 -17.61
CA MET A 55 15.94 -13.47 -17.50
C MET A 55 16.96 -14.19 -18.38
N TYR A 56 17.17 -13.72 -19.62
CA TYR A 56 18.17 -14.27 -20.53
C TYR A 56 19.59 -14.20 -19.95
N HIS A 57 19.98 -13.05 -19.40
CA HIS A 57 21.29 -12.88 -18.74
C HIS A 57 21.46 -13.72 -17.46
N LEU A 58 20.37 -14.25 -16.89
CA LEU A 58 20.38 -15.17 -15.75
C LEU A 58 20.27 -16.64 -16.21
N ASN A 59 20.47 -16.94 -17.49
CA ASN A 59 20.32 -18.26 -18.10
C ASN A 59 18.94 -18.91 -17.87
N MET A 60 17.90 -18.10 -17.66
CA MET A 60 16.54 -18.59 -17.48
C MET A 60 15.83 -18.78 -18.82
N ASN A 61 14.87 -19.72 -18.86
CA ASN A 61 14.07 -19.97 -20.06
C ASN A 61 13.22 -18.75 -20.45
N ILE A 62 13.51 -18.17 -21.62
CA ILE A 62 12.78 -17.04 -22.21
C ILE A 62 11.64 -17.45 -23.15
N GLN A 63 11.45 -18.74 -23.42
CA GLN A 63 10.37 -19.22 -24.28
C GLN A 63 9.00 -18.88 -23.70
N SER A 64 8.06 -18.55 -24.58
CA SER A 64 6.67 -18.31 -24.20
C SER A 64 5.99 -19.61 -23.80
N LYS A 65 5.43 -19.68 -22.59
CA LYS A 65 4.53 -20.78 -22.16
C LYS A 65 3.06 -20.55 -22.59
N THR A 66 2.75 -19.43 -23.23
CA THR A 66 1.40 -19.13 -23.75
C THR A 66 0.98 -20.21 -24.75
N GLY A 67 -0.20 -20.80 -24.55
CA GLY A 67 -0.73 -21.88 -25.39
C GLY A 67 -0.28 -23.30 -24.98
N LYS A 68 0.68 -23.44 -24.06
CA LYS A 68 1.09 -24.74 -23.49
C LYS A 68 0.36 -25.09 -22.19
N ALA A 69 -0.76 -24.44 -21.91
CA ALA A 69 -1.58 -24.80 -20.76
C ALA A 69 -2.18 -26.19 -21.03
N SER A 70 -1.97 -27.14 -20.12
CA SER A 70 -2.64 -28.43 -20.17
C SER A 70 -4.15 -28.21 -20.34
N LYS A 71 -4.77 -28.91 -21.30
CA LYS A 71 -6.23 -28.86 -21.51
C LYS A 71 -6.89 -29.07 -20.14
N LYS A 72 -7.54 -28.02 -19.63
CA LYS A 72 -8.22 -28.06 -18.32
C LYS A 72 -9.18 -29.25 -18.33
N GLY A 73 -9.08 -30.15 -17.35
CA GLY A 73 -9.96 -31.30 -17.21
C GLY A 73 -11.44 -30.88 -17.20
N LYS A 74 -12.35 -31.81 -17.55
CA LYS A 74 -13.80 -31.59 -17.39
C LYS A 74 -14.06 -31.18 -15.93
N GLY A 75 -14.63 -30.00 -15.71
CA GLY A 75 -14.95 -29.48 -14.37
C GLY A 75 -14.17 -28.22 -13.94
N VAL A 76 -13.15 -27.78 -14.67
CA VAL A 76 -12.40 -26.53 -14.35
C VAL A 76 -13.01 -25.29 -15.02
N GLY A 77 -14.32 -25.33 -15.27
CA GLY A 77 -15.13 -24.20 -15.71
C GLY A 77 -15.58 -23.32 -14.54
N ARG A 78 -16.24 -22.21 -14.85
CA ARG A 78 -16.93 -21.40 -13.84
C ARG A 78 -17.97 -22.29 -13.14
N LYS A 79 -17.92 -22.41 -11.81
CA LYS A 79 -18.93 -23.16 -11.04
C LYS A 79 -20.31 -22.66 -11.45
N LYS A 80 -21.22 -23.56 -11.86
CA LYS A 80 -22.65 -23.22 -12.03
C LYS A 80 -23.14 -22.62 -10.71
N ARG A 81 -23.94 -21.55 -10.77
CA ARG A 81 -24.53 -20.95 -9.57
C ARG A 81 -25.33 -22.06 -8.87
N LYS A 82 -25.11 -22.24 -7.57
CA LYS A 82 -25.92 -23.17 -6.77
C LYS A 82 -27.37 -22.70 -6.83
N ALA A 83 -28.32 -23.63 -6.89
CA ALA A 83 -29.73 -23.29 -6.72
C ALA A 83 -29.90 -22.55 -5.38
N LEU A 84 -30.82 -21.57 -5.36
CA LEU A 84 -31.15 -20.86 -4.14
C LEU A 84 -31.78 -21.85 -3.17
N ASP A 85 -31.20 -21.94 -1.99
CA ASP A 85 -31.69 -22.79 -0.91
C ASP A 85 -32.56 -21.93 0.01
N TYR A 86 -33.84 -22.28 0.10
CA TYR A 86 -34.86 -21.58 0.88
C TYR A 86 -35.23 -22.31 2.17
N THR A 87 -34.63 -23.46 2.47
CA THR A 87 -34.90 -24.25 3.69
C THR A 87 -34.68 -23.46 4.99
N TRP A 88 -33.85 -22.40 4.93
CA TRP A 88 -33.63 -21.51 6.07
C TRP A 88 -34.88 -20.68 6.45
N ILE A 89 -35.86 -20.51 5.56
CA ILE A 89 -37.11 -19.78 5.86
C ILE A 89 -37.93 -20.57 6.89
N ASP A 90 -37.90 -21.90 6.83
CA ASP A 90 -38.65 -22.77 7.75
C ASP A 90 -38.13 -22.67 9.19
N THR A 91 -36.85 -22.30 9.35
CA THR A 91 -36.21 -22.11 10.66
C THR A 91 -36.53 -20.77 11.34
N LEU A 92 -37.25 -19.88 10.65
CA LEU A 92 -37.66 -18.58 11.18
C LEU A 92 -38.91 -18.71 12.05
N LYS A 93 -39.09 -17.73 12.95
CA LYS A 93 -40.36 -17.55 13.67
C LYS A 93 -41.45 -17.01 12.74
N ASP A 94 -42.71 -17.20 13.11
CA ASP A 94 -43.83 -16.82 12.23
C ASP A 94 -43.89 -15.32 11.94
N ASP A 95 -43.51 -14.46 12.90
CA ASP A 95 -43.41 -13.02 12.72
C ASP A 95 -42.27 -12.61 11.76
N GLU A 96 -41.20 -13.41 11.68
CA GLU A 96 -40.12 -13.22 10.71
C GLU A 96 -40.50 -13.75 9.32
N LYS A 97 -41.30 -14.82 9.23
CA LYS A 97 -41.82 -15.37 7.97
C LYS A 97 -42.74 -14.38 7.26
N ASP A 98 -43.67 -13.75 7.99
CA ASP A 98 -44.56 -12.72 7.44
C ASP A 98 -43.77 -11.54 6.86
N ALA A 99 -42.69 -11.13 7.56
CA ALA A 99 -41.79 -10.11 7.05
C ALA A 99 -41.12 -10.55 5.74
N VAL A 100 -40.60 -11.78 5.67
CA VAL A 100 -39.96 -12.32 4.46
C VAL A 100 -40.92 -12.33 3.28
N ILE A 101 -42.16 -12.82 3.48
CA ILE A 101 -43.19 -12.92 2.44
C ILE A 101 -43.53 -11.54 1.88
N LYS A 102 -43.80 -10.56 2.76
CA LYS A 102 -44.11 -9.18 2.37
C LYS A 102 -43.04 -8.55 1.47
N TYR A 103 -41.77 -8.83 1.74
CA TYR A 103 -40.66 -8.32 0.93
C TYR A 103 -40.43 -9.08 -0.36
N TYR A 104 -40.65 -10.40 -0.37
CA TYR A 104 -40.58 -11.18 -1.60
C TYR A 104 -41.54 -10.64 -2.66
N TYR A 105 -42.79 -10.35 -2.29
CA TYR A 105 -43.76 -9.75 -3.21
C TYR A 105 -43.31 -8.37 -3.73
N ARG A 106 -42.74 -7.53 -2.86
CA ARG A 106 -42.31 -6.17 -3.22
C ARG A 106 -41.05 -6.11 -4.09
N ILE A 107 -40.07 -6.97 -3.83
CA ILE A 107 -38.82 -7.06 -4.61
C ILE A 107 -39.12 -7.49 -6.05
N PHE A 108 -40.03 -8.45 -6.23
CA PHE A 108 -40.40 -8.94 -7.56
C PHE A 108 -41.32 -7.99 -8.34
N SER A 109 -42.01 -7.04 -7.69
CA SER A 109 -42.90 -6.09 -8.36
C SER A 109 -42.21 -4.82 -8.87
N GLU A 110 -41.21 -4.28 -8.14
CA GLU A 110 -40.66 -2.94 -8.43
C GLU A 110 -39.16 -2.93 -8.82
N ASN A 111 -38.43 -4.05 -8.71
CA ASN A 111 -37.02 -4.19 -9.14
C ASN A 111 -36.07 -3.06 -8.66
N ASN A 112 -36.36 -2.36 -7.56
CA ASN A 112 -35.53 -1.25 -7.04
C ASN A 112 -34.78 -1.64 -5.76
N ILE A 113 -33.64 -2.29 -5.95
CA ILE A 113 -32.78 -2.87 -4.90
C ILE A 113 -32.39 -1.85 -3.81
N ASP A 114 -32.20 -0.57 -4.14
CA ASP A 114 -31.76 0.43 -3.16
C ASP A 114 -32.90 0.91 -2.24
N ALA A 115 -34.12 0.98 -2.76
CA ALA A 115 -35.31 1.21 -1.94
C ALA A 115 -35.56 0.02 -1.00
N ASP A 116 -35.41 -1.20 -1.51
CA ASP A 116 -35.61 -2.43 -0.73
C ASP A 116 -34.59 -2.59 0.41
N ILE A 117 -33.33 -2.18 0.20
CA ILE A 117 -32.31 -2.19 1.26
C ILE A 117 -32.70 -1.26 2.42
N LYS A 118 -33.24 -0.07 2.12
CA LYS A 118 -33.65 0.90 3.15
C LYS A 118 -34.81 0.34 3.99
N ASN A 119 -35.79 -0.25 3.33
CA ASN A 119 -36.97 -0.85 3.96
C ASN A 119 -36.59 -2.09 4.80
N ILE A 120 -35.77 -3.01 4.26
CA ILE A 120 -35.32 -4.22 4.96
C ILE A 120 -34.40 -3.89 6.15
N LYS A 121 -33.67 -2.76 6.09
CA LYS A 121 -32.84 -2.30 7.21
C LYS A 121 -33.68 -2.08 8.47
N GLU A 122 -34.88 -1.52 8.33
CA GLU A 122 -35.78 -1.15 9.44
C GLU A 122 -36.35 -2.35 10.22
N ILE A 123 -36.23 -3.57 9.68
CA ILE A 123 -36.66 -4.78 10.39
C ILE A 123 -35.62 -5.14 11.45
N GLU A 124 -35.75 -4.69 12.69
CA GLU A 124 -34.78 -4.98 13.75
C GLU A 124 -34.59 -6.49 14.01
N LYS A 125 -35.65 -7.28 13.81
CA LYS A 125 -35.68 -8.72 14.15
C LYS A 125 -34.81 -9.60 13.25
N LEU A 126 -34.66 -9.26 11.96
CA LEU A 126 -33.90 -10.09 11.02
C LEU A 126 -32.39 -9.82 11.10
N SER A 127 -31.60 -10.89 11.16
CA SER A 127 -30.15 -10.78 11.07
C SER A 127 -29.70 -10.22 9.72
N SER A 128 -28.58 -9.49 9.69
CA SER A 128 -27.99 -8.97 8.44
C SER A 128 -27.68 -10.07 7.41
N SER A 129 -27.47 -11.31 7.85
CA SER A 129 -27.26 -12.44 6.96
C SER A 129 -28.53 -12.85 6.25
N ASN A 130 -29.66 -12.87 6.95
CA ASN A 130 -30.97 -13.22 6.37
C ASN A 130 -31.47 -12.10 5.47
N LYS A 131 -31.29 -10.83 5.87
CA LYS A 131 -31.57 -9.66 5.03
C LYS A 131 -30.88 -9.71 3.67
N ALA A 132 -29.60 -10.10 3.64
CA ALA A 132 -28.86 -10.25 2.39
C ALA A 132 -29.37 -11.40 1.50
N LYS A 133 -29.83 -12.51 2.12
CA LYS A 133 -30.44 -13.65 1.40
C LYS A 133 -31.76 -13.26 0.74
N ILE A 134 -32.62 -12.51 1.44
CA ILE A 134 -33.91 -12.02 0.91
C ILE A 134 -33.69 -11.15 -0.33
N LEU A 135 -32.70 -10.25 -0.27
CA LEU A 135 -32.33 -9.36 -1.37
C LEU A 135 -31.59 -10.05 -2.52
N LEU A 136 -31.30 -11.36 -2.42
CA LEU A 136 -30.53 -12.11 -3.40
C LEU A 136 -29.15 -11.49 -3.71
N ILE A 137 -28.53 -10.82 -2.73
CA ILE A 137 -27.20 -10.20 -2.86
C ILE A 137 -26.15 -10.88 -1.98
N ALA A 138 -24.89 -10.72 -2.36
CA ALA A 138 -23.78 -11.16 -1.53
C ALA A 138 -23.76 -10.38 -0.20
N LYS A 139 -23.47 -11.08 0.91
CA LYS A 139 -23.32 -10.47 2.24
C LYS A 139 -22.37 -9.27 2.24
N SER A 140 -21.26 -9.35 1.50
CA SER A 140 -20.30 -8.26 1.35
C SER A 140 -20.92 -7.03 0.71
N THR A 141 -21.69 -7.20 -0.36
CA THR A 141 -22.39 -6.12 -1.08
C THR A 141 -23.46 -5.48 -0.20
N TYR A 142 -24.19 -6.28 0.58
CA TYR A 142 -25.15 -5.76 1.57
C TYR A 142 -24.45 -4.84 2.58
N TYR A 143 -23.33 -5.28 3.17
CA TYR A 143 -22.57 -4.44 4.11
C TYR A 143 -21.93 -3.22 3.47
N GLU A 144 -21.51 -3.31 2.21
CA GLU A 144 -20.96 -2.18 1.47
C GLU A 144 -22.00 -1.10 1.23
N LYS A 145 -23.20 -1.48 0.79
CA LYS A 145 -24.34 -0.57 0.63
C LYS A 145 -24.85 -0.02 1.96
N LEU A 146 -24.72 -0.78 3.05
CA LEU A 146 -25.01 -0.31 4.41
C LEU A 146 -24.02 0.72 4.96
N LYS A 147 -22.84 0.91 4.33
CA LYS A 147 -21.89 1.95 4.76
C LYS A 147 -22.45 3.33 4.41
N VAL A 148 -23.40 3.80 5.22
CA VAL A 148 -23.65 5.23 5.42
C VAL A 148 -22.30 5.86 5.76
N LYS A 149 -21.96 7.01 5.16
CA LYS A 149 -20.78 7.82 5.54
C LYS A 149 -20.72 7.85 7.07
N LYS A 150 -19.74 7.15 7.66
CA LYS A 150 -19.60 7.08 9.12
C LYS A 150 -19.34 8.49 9.61
N ILE A 151 -20.31 9.08 10.32
CA ILE A 151 -20.04 10.19 11.23
C ILE A 151 -19.07 9.58 12.25
N GLU A 152 -17.82 10.04 12.26
CA GLU A 152 -16.82 9.57 13.21
C GLU A 152 -17.26 9.96 14.62
N LYS A 153 -17.95 9.06 15.32
CA LYS A 153 -18.22 9.24 16.74
C LYS A 153 -16.87 9.39 17.45
N GLN A 154 -16.60 10.59 17.99
CA GLN A 154 -15.39 10.83 18.76
C GLN A 154 -15.35 9.83 19.92
N LYS A 155 -14.32 8.98 19.94
CA LYS A 155 -14.15 7.99 21.01
C LYS A 155 -13.74 8.73 22.28
N TYR A 156 -14.54 8.59 23.34
CA TYR A 156 -14.26 9.14 24.67
C TYR A 156 -12.82 8.85 25.11
N ILE A 157 -12.14 9.90 25.57
CA ILE A 157 -10.79 9.84 26.13
C ILE A 157 -10.90 10.12 27.63
N LYS A 158 -10.47 9.16 28.45
CA LYS A 158 -10.46 9.33 29.91
C LYS A 158 -9.50 10.44 30.30
N HIS A 159 -9.96 11.35 31.16
CA HIS A 159 -9.17 12.47 31.70
C HIS A 159 -8.57 13.40 30.63
N GLU A 160 -9.30 13.62 29.52
CA GLU A 160 -8.84 14.45 28.40
C GLU A 160 -8.33 15.83 28.85
N GLU A 161 -9.11 16.54 29.66
CA GLU A 161 -8.78 17.89 30.13
C GLU A 161 -7.50 17.91 30.96
N VAL A 162 -7.39 16.99 31.91
CA VAL A 162 -6.20 16.87 32.78
C VAL A 162 -4.95 16.54 31.96
N ILE A 163 -5.07 15.70 30.93
CA ILE A 163 -3.97 15.38 30.02
C ILE A 163 -3.55 16.61 29.21
N ARG A 164 -4.50 17.38 28.67
CA ARG A 164 -4.23 18.62 27.94
C ARG A 164 -3.54 19.64 28.83
N GLN A 165 -4.10 19.90 30.01
CA GLN A 165 -3.55 20.87 30.95
C GLN A 165 -2.14 20.49 31.39
N SER A 166 -1.95 19.24 31.83
CA SER A 166 -0.63 18.71 32.21
C SER A 166 0.40 18.82 31.10
N PHE A 167 -0.01 18.67 29.84
CA PHE A 167 0.90 18.79 28.70
C PHE A 167 1.31 20.24 28.44
N MET A 168 0.38 21.19 28.59
CA MET A 168 0.63 22.63 28.45
C MET A 168 1.47 23.18 29.60
N ASP A 169 1.17 22.79 30.85
CA ASP A 169 1.94 23.18 32.04
C ASP A 169 3.42 22.79 31.90
N ASN A 170 3.68 21.62 31.31
CA ASN A 170 5.02 21.11 31.05
C ASN A 170 5.64 21.62 29.73
N LYS A 171 5.11 22.73 29.19
CA LYS A 171 5.58 23.40 27.95
C LYS A 171 5.72 22.44 26.77
N MET A 172 4.85 21.44 26.68
CA MET A 172 4.84 20.42 25.62
C MET A 172 6.15 19.61 25.50
N ARG A 173 6.96 19.55 26.56
CA ARG A 173 8.25 18.83 26.57
C ARG A 173 8.11 17.36 26.95
N TYR A 174 7.05 17.02 27.67
CA TYR A 174 6.90 15.70 28.26
C TYR A 174 6.23 14.74 27.27
N GLY A 175 6.99 13.75 26.80
CA GLY A 175 6.44 12.62 26.06
C GLY A 175 5.72 11.63 26.95
N ARG A 176 5.12 10.61 26.33
CA ARG A 176 4.25 9.61 26.98
C ARG A 176 4.76 9.05 28.31
N ARG A 177 6.08 8.80 28.44
CA ARG A 177 6.67 8.25 29.68
C ARG A 177 6.72 9.28 30.80
N ARG A 178 7.20 10.49 30.50
CA ARG A 178 7.32 11.58 31.48
C ARG A 178 5.94 12.09 31.90
N LEU A 179 5.03 12.24 30.94
CA LEU A 179 3.67 12.70 31.19
C LEU A 179 2.87 11.70 32.02
N SER A 180 3.01 10.40 31.77
CA SER A 180 2.40 9.35 32.61
C SER A 180 2.88 9.41 34.06
N LYS A 181 4.18 9.60 34.29
CA LYS A 181 4.74 9.78 35.65
C LYS A 181 4.24 11.07 36.31
N TYR A 182 4.15 12.17 35.56
CA TYR A 182 3.62 13.44 36.06
C TYR A 182 2.15 13.33 36.48
N LEU A 183 1.30 12.73 35.63
CA LEU A 183 -0.12 12.49 35.94
C LEU A 183 -0.32 11.65 37.19
N PHE A 184 0.56 10.66 37.41
CA PHE A 184 0.54 9.86 38.62
C PHE A 184 0.95 10.66 39.85
N LEU A 185 1.99 11.49 39.77
CA LEU A 185 2.49 12.25 40.94
C LEU A 185 1.58 13.42 41.32
N THR A 186 1.04 14.15 40.34
CA THR A 186 0.27 15.38 40.61
C THR A 186 -1.21 15.12 40.86
N TYR A 187 -1.80 14.17 40.11
CA TYR A 187 -3.25 13.94 40.12
C TYR A 187 -3.63 12.53 40.61
N ASN A 188 -2.65 11.71 41.01
CA ASN A 188 -2.83 10.29 41.35
C ASN A 188 -3.50 9.46 40.22
N ILE A 189 -3.34 9.88 38.96
CA ILE A 189 -3.95 9.20 37.82
C ILE A 189 -2.95 8.22 37.21
N LYS A 190 -3.21 6.92 37.37
CA LYS A 190 -2.39 5.86 36.78
C LYS A 190 -2.79 5.59 35.33
N VAL A 191 -2.05 6.18 34.38
CA VAL A 191 -2.23 5.92 32.93
C VAL A 191 -1.02 5.18 32.38
N ASN A 192 -1.23 4.04 31.70
CA ASN A 192 -0.17 3.33 30.99
C ASN A 192 0.42 4.23 29.88
N PRO A 193 1.76 4.40 29.78
CA PRO A 193 2.39 5.21 28.75
C PRO A 193 1.96 4.87 27.32
N ARG A 194 1.64 3.60 27.02
CA ARG A 194 1.16 3.19 25.70
C ARG A 194 -0.26 3.70 25.41
N THR A 195 -1.13 3.64 26.41
CA THR A 195 -2.48 4.21 26.35
C THR A 195 -2.41 5.73 26.22
N LEU A 196 -1.52 6.36 27.00
CA LEU A 196 -1.32 7.81 26.96
C LEU A 196 -0.82 8.28 25.59
N GLU A 197 0.04 7.51 24.91
CA GLU A 197 0.45 7.82 23.54
C GLU A 197 -0.74 7.81 22.57
N ASN A 198 -1.65 6.85 22.71
CA ASN A 198 -2.86 6.80 21.89
C ASN A 198 -3.78 7.99 22.16
N TYR A 199 -3.91 8.39 23.43
CA TYR A 199 -4.65 9.60 23.81
C TYR A 199 -4.00 10.86 23.22
N MET A 200 -2.70 11.04 23.41
CA MET A 200 -1.95 12.17 22.84
C MET A 200 -2.09 12.26 21.31
N LYS A 201 -2.04 11.13 20.60
CA LYS A 201 -2.24 11.09 19.14
C LYS A 201 -3.64 11.52 18.73
N ARG A 202 -4.67 11.11 19.47
CA ARG A 202 -6.07 11.52 19.19
C ARG A 202 -6.30 13.00 19.51
N LEU A 203 -5.62 13.50 20.54
CA LEU A 203 -5.69 14.90 20.97
C LEU A 203 -4.74 15.83 20.18
N ASN A 204 -4.01 15.31 19.19
CA ASN A 204 -2.99 16.04 18.42
C ASN A 204 -1.91 16.73 19.29
N LEU A 205 -1.51 16.09 20.39
CA LEU A 205 -0.48 16.60 21.31
C LEU A 205 0.91 16.10 20.90
N PHE A 206 1.72 16.97 20.30
CA PHE A 206 3.08 16.65 19.83
C PHE A 206 4.15 17.29 20.69
N THR A 207 5.15 16.49 21.09
CA THR A 207 6.25 16.96 21.93
C THR A 207 7.32 17.71 21.14
N PHE A 208 7.78 18.85 21.67
CA PHE A 208 8.98 19.52 21.16
C PHE A 208 10.25 18.78 21.62
N VAL A 209 10.80 17.94 20.74
CA VAL A 209 12.10 17.29 20.99
C VAL A 209 13.21 18.30 20.73
N ARG A 210 13.94 18.72 21.76
CA ARG A 210 15.16 19.53 21.61
C ARG A 210 16.22 18.69 20.88
N ARG A 211 16.52 19.01 19.62
CA ARG A 211 17.66 18.41 18.91
C ARG A 211 18.96 18.79 19.63
N LYS A 212 19.80 17.80 19.96
CA LYS A 212 21.14 18.04 20.51
C LYS A 212 21.95 18.84 19.47
N LYS A 213 22.47 20.02 19.83
CA LYS A 213 23.41 20.76 18.96
C LYS A 213 24.60 19.82 18.69
N ARG A 214 24.89 19.54 17.41
CA ARG A 214 26.12 18.82 17.02
C ARG A 214 27.31 19.64 17.52
N GLN A 215 28.20 19.03 18.30
CA GLN A 215 29.51 19.63 18.58
C GLN A 215 30.26 19.69 17.24
N LYS A 216 30.64 20.90 16.78
CA LYS A 216 31.54 21.06 15.64
C LYS A 216 32.91 20.55 16.09
N ASN A 217 33.40 19.45 15.50
CA ASN A 217 34.76 18.94 15.73
C ASN A 217 35.79 19.88 15.07
N THR A 218 36.07 21.02 15.70
CA THR A 218 37.07 22.00 15.24
C THR A 218 38.50 21.46 15.27
N LYS A 219 38.82 20.52 16.18
CA LYS A 219 40.17 19.93 16.31
C LYS A 219 40.62 19.12 15.09
N ILE A 220 39.72 18.38 14.43
CA ILE A 220 40.09 17.52 13.27
C ILE A 220 40.35 18.38 12.02
N LEU A 221 39.56 19.43 11.81
CA LEU A 221 39.77 20.38 10.71
C LEU A 221 41.13 21.11 10.84
N MET A 222 41.52 21.51 12.05
CA MET A 222 42.83 22.15 12.26
C MET A 222 44.01 21.19 12.06
N LEU A 223 43.89 19.92 12.46
CA LEU A 223 44.90 18.89 12.20
C LEU A 223 45.06 18.62 10.70
N SER A 224 43.93 18.50 9.98
CA SER A 224 43.92 18.31 8.52
C SER A 224 44.54 19.49 7.77
N LEU A 225 44.23 20.73 8.16
CA LEU A 225 44.83 21.93 7.58
C LEU A 225 46.35 21.99 7.81
N ARG A 226 46.81 21.62 9.01
CA ARG A 226 48.24 21.60 9.33
C ARG A 226 49.01 20.56 8.51
N ILE A 227 48.44 19.38 8.28
CA ILE A 227 49.05 18.33 7.45
C ILE A 227 49.15 18.81 6.00
N TRP A 228 48.06 19.35 5.46
CA TRP A 228 48.00 19.86 4.09
C TRP A 228 48.99 21.00 3.84
N PHE A 229 49.14 21.93 4.79
CA PHE A 229 50.15 23.00 4.71
C PHE A 229 51.58 22.45 4.73
N LYS A 230 51.87 21.42 5.54
CA LYS A 230 53.19 20.79 5.56
C LYS A 230 53.50 20.12 4.21
N GLU A 231 52.54 19.41 3.63
CA GLU A 231 52.71 18.75 2.32
C GLU A 231 53.01 19.75 1.20
N ILE A 232 52.32 20.90 1.17
CA ILE A 232 52.56 21.96 0.17
C ILE A 232 53.96 22.56 0.30
N ILE A 233 54.41 22.82 1.54
CA ILE A 233 55.75 23.39 1.78
C ILE A 233 56.82 22.40 1.30
N ILE A 234 56.66 21.11 1.62
CA ILE A 234 57.58 20.05 1.17
C ILE A 234 57.63 19.98 -0.35
N GLN A 235 56.48 19.99 -1.04
CA GLN A 235 56.44 19.96 -2.50
C GLN A 235 57.12 21.16 -3.15
N ARG A 236 56.96 22.36 -2.57
CA ARG A 236 57.63 23.57 -3.06
C ARG A 236 59.15 23.54 -2.87
N ILE A 237 59.63 23.01 -1.73
CA ILE A 237 61.07 22.85 -1.49
C ILE A 237 61.67 21.87 -2.50
N ILE A 238 61.01 20.72 -2.74
CA ILE A 238 61.47 19.72 -3.73
C ILE A 238 61.55 20.32 -5.14
N GLN A 239 60.52 21.06 -5.57
CA GLN A 239 60.54 21.74 -6.88
C GLN A 239 61.70 22.73 -7.00
N PHE A 240 62.02 23.47 -5.93
CA PHE A 240 63.11 24.43 -5.95
C PHE A 240 64.48 23.75 -6.04
N THR A 241 64.66 22.60 -5.37
CA THR A 241 65.91 21.81 -5.43
C THR A 241 66.14 21.09 -6.75
N GLN A 242 65.10 20.87 -7.57
CA GLN A 242 65.22 20.26 -8.90
C GLN A 242 65.49 21.26 -10.02
N LEU A 243 65.41 22.56 -9.73
CA LEU A 243 65.62 23.67 -10.68
C LEU A 243 66.99 24.37 -10.50
N MET A 244 67.77 23.95 -9.49
CA MET A 244 69.17 24.32 -9.27
C MET A 244 70.08 23.21 -9.78
#